data_AF-A0A3E0ILL1-F1
#
_entry.id   AF-A0A3E0ILL1-F1
#
_cell.length_a   1.000
_cell.length_b   1.000
_cell.length_c   1.000
_cell.angle_alpha   90.00
_cell.angle_beta   90.00
_cell.angle_gamma   90.00
#
_symmetry.space_group_name_H-M   'P 1'
#
loop_
_entity.id
_entity.type
_entity.pdbx_description
1 polymer ?
#
loop_
_entity_poly.entity_id
_entity_poly.type
_entity_poly.pdbx_seq_one_letter_code
_entity_poly.pdbx_strand_id
1 'polypeptide(L)'
;MDENGGRLTFKYERQFTINDYDYSKDYHLNISDVSSGYTLKVNGRYVGQIPSSVEASEFDITSLIHGGENRIEMSNVDQPLWSTLASHICLNTHLSENMYILERDNDRLVHFEVEAVCQQDTEQILVTVKIKEVEGLPAITYTLIGLEGEIEAQGNIDLDCPCIIPIDASFEAVDLLDGYTLFLETDYETIAYFLNKRDITIK
;
A
#
# COMPACT_ATOMS: atom_id res chain seq x y z
N MET A 1 -14.65 39.66 9.06
CA MET A 1 -13.20 39.87 8.86
C MET A 1 -12.67 40.29 10.21
N ASP A 2 -12.02 39.36 10.89
CA ASP A 2 -11.23 39.61 12.08
C ASP A 2 -9.81 40.00 11.69
N GLU A 3 -9.21 40.84 12.51
CA GLU A 3 -8.07 41.71 12.20
C GLU A 3 -6.71 40.99 12.25
N ASN A 4 -6.73 39.65 12.22
CA ASN A 4 -5.58 38.76 12.36
C ASN A 4 -5.52 37.71 11.23
N GLY A 5 -5.90 38.08 10.00
CA GLY A 5 -5.69 37.22 8.81
C GLY A 5 -6.10 35.76 9.04
N GLY A 6 -7.32 35.55 9.55
CA GLY A 6 -7.80 34.32 10.19
C GLY A 6 -7.26 33.04 9.56
N ARG A 7 -6.39 32.34 10.30
CA ARG A 7 -5.95 30.98 10.00
C ARG A 7 -6.88 30.00 10.69
N LEU A 8 -7.57 29.17 9.92
CA LEU A 8 -8.33 28.05 10.49
C LEU A 8 -7.37 26.88 10.76
N THR A 9 -7.32 26.47 12.03
CA THR A 9 -6.68 25.21 12.42
C THR A 9 -7.74 24.14 12.51
N PHE A 10 -7.55 23.06 11.75
CA PHE A 10 -8.38 21.87 11.74
C PHE A 10 -7.63 20.74 12.43
N LYS A 11 -8.30 20.13 13.40
CA LYS A 11 -7.83 18.97 14.14
C LYS A 11 -8.83 17.85 13.98
N TYR A 12 -8.33 16.68 13.61
CA TYR A 12 -9.04 15.41 13.71
C TYR A 12 -8.46 14.61 14.87
N GLU A 13 -9.32 13.98 15.63
CA GLU A 13 -8.93 13.12 16.74
C GLU A 13 -9.85 11.91 16.75
N ARG A 14 -9.27 10.71 16.82
CA ARG A 14 -10.02 9.47 16.91
C ARG A 14 -9.35 8.51 17.88
N GLN A 15 -10.18 7.95 18.75
CA GLN A 15 -9.81 6.81 19.58
C GLN A 15 -10.12 5.52 18.85
N PHE A 16 -9.28 4.51 19.04
CA PHE A 16 -9.46 3.17 18.51
C PHE A 16 -8.94 2.14 19.51
N THR A 17 -9.39 0.89 19.41
CA THR A 17 -8.98 -0.18 20.31
C THR A 17 -8.38 -1.33 19.50
N ILE A 18 -7.23 -1.85 19.94
CA ILE A 18 -6.65 -3.09 19.42
C ILE A 18 -6.84 -4.16 20.49
N ASN A 19 -7.76 -5.10 20.24
CA ASN A 19 -8.13 -6.12 21.23
C ASN A 19 -7.16 -7.32 21.23
N ASP A 20 -6.56 -7.58 20.08
CA ASP A 20 -5.71 -8.72 19.73
C ASP A 20 -4.27 -8.27 19.46
N TYR A 21 -3.78 -7.29 20.22
CA TYR A 21 -2.44 -6.76 20.04
C TYR A 21 -1.37 -7.83 20.28
N ASP A 22 -0.48 -8.00 19.30
CA ASP A 22 0.63 -8.93 19.31
C ASP A 22 1.96 -8.16 19.32
N TYR A 23 2.72 -8.31 20.41
CA TYR A 23 4.03 -7.69 20.58
C TYR A 23 5.10 -8.22 19.61
N SER A 24 4.81 -9.30 18.90
CA SER A 24 5.71 -9.87 17.89
C SER A 24 5.47 -9.34 16.48
N LYS A 25 4.51 -8.43 16.30
CA LYS A 25 4.13 -7.86 15.00
C LYS A 25 4.51 -6.38 14.90
N ASP A 26 4.66 -5.93 13.67
CA ASP A 26 4.74 -4.51 13.36
C ASP A 26 3.36 -3.97 13.00
N TYR A 27 3.17 -2.68 13.21
CA TYR A 27 1.92 -1.99 12.94
C TYR A 27 2.17 -0.72 12.14
N HIS A 28 1.56 -0.65 10.97
CA HIS A 28 1.72 0.42 9.99
C HIS A 28 0.41 1.17 9.79
N LEU A 29 0.43 2.47 10.00
CA LEU A 29 -0.72 3.34 9.71
C LEU A 29 -0.68 3.74 8.23
N ASN A 30 -1.69 3.32 7.50
CA ASN A 30 -1.89 3.66 6.10
C ASN A 30 -2.95 4.74 5.99
N ILE A 31 -2.66 5.78 5.20
CA ILE A 31 -3.55 6.91 4.95
C ILE A 31 -3.53 7.23 3.45
N SER A 32 -4.69 7.21 2.82
CA SER A 32 -4.86 7.49 1.38
C SER A 32 -5.79 8.68 1.12
N ASP A 33 -5.69 9.23 -0.10
CA ASP A 33 -6.60 10.25 -0.63
C ASP A 33 -6.78 11.50 0.25
N VAL A 34 -5.67 12.00 0.81
CA VAL A 34 -5.68 13.21 1.63
C VAL A 34 -5.42 14.44 0.78
N SER A 35 -6.41 15.32 0.69
CA SER A 35 -6.39 16.51 -0.17
C SER A 35 -5.54 17.68 0.35
N SER A 36 -4.92 17.56 1.53
CA SER A 36 -4.16 18.64 2.17
C SER A 36 -3.06 18.09 3.07
N GLY A 37 -2.10 18.93 3.45
CA GLY A 37 -1.00 18.51 4.31
C GLY A 37 -1.38 18.50 5.79
N TYR A 38 -1.03 17.45 6.51
CA TYR A 38 -1.32 17.27 7.94
C TYR A 38 -0.09 16.82 8.72
N THR A 39 0.04 17.28 9.96
CA THR A 39 0.88 16.60 10.96
C THR A 39 0.11 15.44 11.58
N LEU A 40 0.81 14.35 11.87
CA LEU A 40 0.27 13.14 12.47
C LEU A 40 0.89 12.90 13.84
N LYS A 41 0.03 12.57 14.81
CA LYS A 41 0.43 12.07 16.13
C LYS A 41 -0.32 10.80 16.49
N VAL A 42 0.35 9.91 17.19
CA VAL A 42 -0.21 8.68 17.77
C VAL A 42 0.12 8.67 19.26
N ASN A 43 -0.90 8.47 20.10
CA ASN A 43 -0.79 8.52 21.56
C ASN A 43 -0.03 9.76 22.07
N GLY A 44 -0.29 10.90 21.43
CA GLY A 44 0.31 12.20 21.75
C GLY A 44 1.75 12.40 21.25
N ARG A 45 2.39 11.40 20.63
CA ARG A 45 3.74 11.48 20.07
C ARG A 45 3.71 11.81 18.58
N TYR A 46 4.64 12.63 18.13
CA TYR A 46 4.76 12.99 16.71
C TYR A 46 5.26 11.81 15.88
N VAL A 47 4.56 11.52 14.79
CA VAL A 47 4.91 10.47 13.83
C VAL A 47 5.58 11.08 12.60
N GLY A 48 4.93 12.07 12.00
CA GLY A 48 5.37 12.61 10.72
C GLY A 48 4.40 13.64 10.14
N GLN A 49 4.67 14.02 8.90
CA GLN A 49 3.83 14.93 8.13
C GLN A 49 3.36 14.20 6.87
N ILE A 50 2.05 14.23 6.64
CA ILE A 50 1.41 13.80 5.40
C ILE A 50 1.50 14.99 4.43
N PRO A 51 2.19 14.86 3.29
CA PRO A 51 2.24 15.90 2.28
C PRO A 51 0.85 16.17 1.68
N SER A 52 0.69 17.29 0.99
CA SER A 52 -0.54 17.56 0.24
C SER A 52 -0.60 16.74 -1.04
N SER A 53 -1.78 16.18 -1.36
CA SER A 53 -2.06 15.51 -2.63
C SER A 53 -1.22 14.25 -2.86
N VAL A 54 -1.13 13.40 -1.84
CA VAL A 54 -0.49 12.08 -1.96
C VAL A 54 -1.57 11.02 -2.06
N GLU A 55 -1.36 10.05 -2.97
CA GLU A 55 -2.29 8.92 -3.16
C GLU A 55 -2.31 8.01 -1.93
N ALA A 56 -1.13 7.74 -1.34
CA ALA A 56 -0.99 6.94 -0.12
C ALA A 56 0.23 7.38 0.70
N SER A 57 0.16 7.21 2.02
CA SER A 57 1.28 7.39 2.95
C SER A 57 1.20 6.30 4.02
N GLU A 58 2.34 5.66 4.27
CA GLU A 58 2.51 4.62 5.28
C GLU A 58 3.46 5.12 6.36
N PHE A 59 3.13 4.84 7.62
CA PHE A 59 3.95 5.19 8.78
C PHE A 59 4.06 4.00 9.72
N ASP A 60 5.28 3.58 10.05
CA ASP A 60 5.51 2.65 11.15
C ASP A 60 5.14 3.33 12.49
N ILE A 61 4.13 2.77 13.16
CA ILE A 61 3.62 3.23 14.45
C ILE A 61 3.80 2.20 15.55
N THR A 62 4.52 1.09 15.28
CA THR A 62 4.69 -0.06 16.16
C THR A 62 5.08 0.34 17.58
N SER A 63 6.09 1.20 17.70
CA SER A 63 6.60 1.68 18.99
C SER A 63 5.72 2.73 19.70
N LEU A 64 4.64 3.17 19.07
CA LEU A 64 3.78 4.26 19.53
C LEU A 64 2.40 3.79 19.99
N ILE A 65 2.00 2.57 19.62
CA ILE A 65 0.73 1.97 20.01
C ILE A 65 0.90 0.88 21.06
N HIS A 66 -0.21 0.39 21.58
CA HIS A 66 -0.27 -0.72 22.54
C HIS A 66 -1.60 -1.46 22.46
N GLY A 67 -1.72 -2.60 23.14
CA GLY A 67 -3.02 -3.26 23.32
C GLY A 67 -4.01 -2.39 24.09
N GLY A 68 -5.29 -2.47 23.71
CA GLY A 68 -6.36 -1.64 24.27
C GLY A 68 -6.54 -0.31 23.53
N GLU A 69 -6.93 0.73 24.28
CA GLU A 69 -7.31 2.03 23.71
C GLU A 69 -6.09 2.86 23.29
N ASN A 70 -6.10 3.35 22.05
CA ASN A 70 -5.11 4.22 21.46
C ASN A 70 -5.79 5.45 20.85
N ARG A 71 -4.99 6.45 20.48
CA ARG A 71 -5.48 7.70 19.89
C ARG A 71 -4.62 8.15 18.71
N ILE A 72 -5.28 8.52 17.61
CA ILE A 72 -4.68 9.24 16.48
C ILE A 72 -5.15 10.70 16.52
N GLU A 73 -4.22 11.62 16.27
CA GLU A 73 -4.50 13.04 16.09
C GLU A 73 -3.85 13.54 14.79
N MET A 74 -4.61 14.24 13.97
CA MET A 74 -4.13 14.89 12.75
C MET A 74 -4.44 16.39 12.80
N SER A 75 -3.46 17.23 12.47
CA SER A 75 -3.65 18.69 12.44
C SER A 75 -3.13 19.28 11.14
N ASN A 76 -3.93 20.12 10.48
CA ASN A 76 -3.52 20.74 9.22
C ASN A 76 -2.27 21.61 9.38
N VAL A 77 -1.42 21.62 8.35
CA VAL A 77 -0.22 22.46 8.34
C VAL A 77 -0.56 23.79 7.65
N ASP A 78 -0.58 24.89 8.41
CA ASP A 78 -0.66 26.30 7.98
C ASP A 78 -1.03 26.54 6.50
N GLN A 79 -2.33 26.45 6.17
CA GLN A 79 -2.85 26.69 4.81
C GLN A 79 -3.79 27.92 4.75
N PRO A 80 -3.95 28.57 3.57
CA PRO A 80 -4.86 29.71 3.41
C PRO A 80 -6.33 29.34 3.69
N LEU A 81 -7.09 30.27 4.30
CA LEU A 81 -8.48 30.06 4.78
C LEU A 81 -9.41 29.30 3.82
N TRP A 82 -9.38 29.59 2.52
CA TRP A 82 -10.25 28.94 1.53
C TRP A 82 -9.91 27.45 1.29
N SER A 83 -8.63 27.09 1.32
CA SER A 83 -8.19 25.69 1.19
C SER A 83 -8.54 24.87 2.43
N THR A 84 -8.51 25.52 3.61
CA THR A 84 -8.76 24.84 4.88
C THR A 84 -10.22 24.37 5.02
N LEU A 85 -11.21 25.14 4.54
CA LEU A 85 -12.62 24.71 4.60
C LEU A 85 -12.90 23.50 3.70
N ALA A 86 -12.36 23.49 2.48
CA ALA A 86 -12.46 22.34 1.58
C ALA A 86 -11.74 21.12 2.18
N SER A 87 -10.54 21.32 2.74
CA SER A 87 -9.77 20.24 3.38
C SER A 87 -10.51 19.59 4.55
N HIS A 88 -11.26 20.37 5.35
CA HIS A 88 -12.03 19.85 6.47
C HIS A 88 -13.26 19.05 6.03
N ILE A 89 -13.94 19.51 4.97
CA ILE A 89 -15.03 18.76 4.38
C ILE A 89 -14.50 17.40 3.90
N CYS A 90 -13.39 17.37 3.13
CA CYS A 90 -12.76 16.12 2.68
C CYS A 90 -12.31 15.21 3.84
N LEU A 91 -11.68 15.79 4.87
CA LEU A 91 -11.20 15.05 6.04
C LEU A 91 -12.36 14.41 6.84
N ASN A 92 -13.49 15.11 6.98
CA ASN A 92 -14.63 14.55 7.71
C ASN A 92 -15.49 13.61 6.86
N THR A 93 -15.49 13.74 5.52
CA THR A 93 -16.35 12.91 4.67
C THR A 93 -15.72 11.60 4.22
N HIS A 94 -14.37 11.48 4.16
CA HIS A 94 -13.72 10.30 3.56
C HIS A 94 -12.57 9.69 4.37
N LEU A 95 -12.07 10.34 5.43
CA LEU A 95 -10.84 9.87 6.09
C LEU A 95 -10.99 8.54 6.84
N SER A 96 -12.19 8.21 7.32
CA SER A 96 -12.43 6.91 7.97
C SER A 96 -12.43 5.74 7.00
N GLU A 97 -12.64 5.99 5.71
CA GLU A 97 -12.62 4.97 4.64
C GLU A 97 -11.20 4.77 4.10
N ASN A 98 -10.35 5.79 4.26
CA ASN A 98 -9.01 5.85 3.67
C ASN A 98 -7.89 5.72 4.70
N MET A 99 -8.20 5.30 5.93
CA MET A 99 -7.21 5.12 6.99
C MET A 99 -7.42 3.79 7.71
N TYR A 100 -6.36 3.00 7.75
CA TYR A 100 -6.36 1.72 8.43
C TYR A 100 -4.99 1.45 9.05
N ILE A 101 -4.98 0.60 10.08
CA ILE A 101 -3.75 0.06 10.65
C ILE A 101 -3.58 -1.34 10.08
N LEU A 102 -2.42 -1.59 9.49
CA LEU A 102 -2.03 -2.89 8.99
C LEU A 102 -1.06 -3.52 10.00
N GLU A 103 -1.48 -4.63 10.59
CA GLU A 103 -0.59 -5.52 11.32
C GLU A 103 0.22 -6.35 10.32
N ARG A 104 1.52 -6.48 10.54
CA ARG A 104 2.46 -7.14 9.64
C ARG A 104 3.40 -8.06 10.38
N ASP A 105 3.78 -9.18 9.76
CA ASP A 105 4.76 -10.11 10.33
C ASP A 105 6.17 -9.52 10.22
N ASN A 106 7.08 -9.87 11.14
CA ASN A 106 8.48 -9.42 11.06
C ASN A 106 9.29 -10.21 10.01
N ASP A 107 8.70 -11.27 9.44
CA ASP A 107 9.25 -12.02 8.32
C ASP A 107 8.37 -11.84 7.06
N ARG A 108 8.68 -10.83 6.25
CA ARG A 108 7.74 -10.31 5.24
C ARG A 108 8.40 -9.70 4.00
N LEU A 109 7.60 -9.62 2.93
CA LEU A 109 7.92 -8.87 1.73
C LEU A 109 7.61 -7.37 1.92
N VAL A 110 8.62 -6.51 1.74
CA VAL A 110 8.47 -5.05 1.92
C VAL A 110 8.33 -4.35 0.58
N HIS A 111 9.20 -4.66 -0.38
CA HIS A 111 9.19 -4.01 -1.68
C HIS A 111 9.54 -4.99 -2.80
N PHE A 112 8.77 -4.93 -3.88
CA PHE A 112 9.00 -5.71 -5.09
C PHE A 112 8.61 -4.90 -6.33
N GLU A 113 9.14 -5.31 -7.47
CA GLU A 113 8.77 -4.81 -8.78
C GLU A 113 8.26 -5.96 -9.63
N VAL A 114 7.23 -5.70 -10.43
CA VAL A 114 6.73 -6.61 -11.46
C VAL A 114 6.87 -5.92 -12.81
N GLU A 115 7.51 -6.60 -13.75
CA GLU A 115 7.63 -6.14 -15.14
C GLU A 115 7.08 -7.23 -16.06
N ALA A 116 6.20 -6.87 -16.98
CA ALA A 116 5.70 -7.81 -17.99
C ALA A 116 6.22 -7.41 -19.38
N VAL A 117 6.72 -8.38 -20.14
CA VAL A 117 7.22 -8.16 -21.50
C VAL A 117 6.58 -9.16 -22.46
N CYS A 118 5.87 -8.67 -23.47
CA CYS A 118 5.37 -9.52 -24.54
C CYS A 118 6.46 -9.74 -25.59
N GLN A 119 6.75 -11.00 -25.89
CA GLN A 119 7.68 -11.45 -26.92
C GLN A 119 6.87 -12.00 -28.10
N GLN A 120 6.81 -11.21 -29.18
CA GLN A 120 6.00 -11.57 -30.36
C GLN A 120 6.48 -12.84 -31.05
N ASP A 121 7.79 -13.08 -31.08
CA ASP A 121 8.39 -14.23 -31.78
C ASP A 121 8.02 -15.58 -31.15
N THR A 122 7.77 -15.60 -29.83
CA THR A 122 7.50 -16.81 -29.06
C THR A 122 6.04 -16.94 -28.63
N GLU A 123 5.19 -15.93 -28.93
CA GLU A 123 3.81 -15.84 -28.43
C GLU A 123 3.73 -16.00 -26.91
N GLN A 124 4.67 -15.36 -26.20
CA GLN A 124 4.76 -15.42 -24.74
C GLN A 124 4.84 -14.06 -24.10
N ILE A 125 4.37 -14.01 -22.87
CA ILE A 125 4.51 -12.85 -22.00
C ILE A 125 5.33 -13.28 -20.80
N LEU A 126 6.46 -12.61 -20.59
CA LEU A 126 7.35 -12.90 -19.49
C LEU A 126 7.07 -11.91 -18.36
N VAL A 127 6.49 -12.42 -17.28
CA VAL A 127 6.30 -11.68 -16.04
C VAL A 127 7.55 -11.88 -15.19
N THR A 128 8.28 -10.80 -14.95
CA THR A 128 9.49 -10.79 -14.12
C THR A 128 9.17 -10.15 -12.79
N VAL A 129 9.34 -10.92 -11.71
CA VAL A 129 9.20 -10.44 -10.33
C VAL A 129 10.59 -10.24 -9.75
N LYS A 130 10.86 -9.05 -9.23
CA LYS A 130 12.11 -8.69 -8.57
C LYS A 130 11.82 -8.28 -7.14
N ILE A 131 12.28 -9.08 -6.18
CA ILE A 131 12.23 -8.71 -4.77
C ILE A 131 13.34 -7.68 -4.51
N LYS A 132 13.00 -6.57 -3.87
CA LYS A 132 13.94 -5.47 -3.59
C LYS A 132 14.26 -5.34 -2.13
N GLU A 133 13.26 -5.58 -1.29
CA GLU A 133 13.37 -5.42 0.14
C GLU A 133 12.46 -6.42 0.85
N VAL A 134 13.03 -7.05 1.88
CA VAL A 134 12.34 -7.94 2.80
C VAL A 134 12.75 -7.56 4.22
N GLU A 135 11.87 -7.81 5.18
CA GLU A 135 12.22 -7.85 6.60
C GLU A 135 12.38 -9.33 6.98
N GLY A 136 13.41 -9.67 7.74
CA GLY A 136 13.69 -11.07 8.10
C GLY A 136 14.31 -11.89 6.95
N LEU A 137 13.87 -13.14 6.81
CA LEU A 137 14.31 -14.11 5.79
C LEU A 137 13.11 -14.93 5.29
N PRO A 138 12.10 -14.29 4.67
CA PRO A 138 10.84 -14.95 4.39
C PRO A 138 11.02 -15.97 3.26
N ALA A 139 10.43 -17.14 3.43
CA ALA A 139 10.23 -18.06 2.32
C ALA A 139 9.08 -17.53 1.45
N ILE A 140 9.39 -17.02 0.26
CA ILE A 140 8.39 -16.43 -0.64
C ILE A 140 8.02 -17.44 -1.73
N THR A 141 6.73 -17.69 -1.90
CA THR A 141 6.16 -18.39 -3.05
C THR A 141 5.34 -17.45 -3.91
N TYR A 142 5.11 -17.85 -5.15
CA TYR A 142 4.17 -17.17 -6.03
C TYR A 142 3.12 -18.14 -6.56
N THR A 143 1.94 -17.59 -6.81
CA THR A 143 0.85 -18.25 -7.52
C THR A 143 0.28 -17.28 -8.54
N LEU A 144 0.36 -17.60 -9.83
CA LEU A 144 -0.25 -16.83 -10.90
C LEU A 144 -1.61 -17.45 -11.25
N ILE A 145 -2.66 -16.65 -11.11
CA ILE A 145 -4.03 -17.00 -11.46
C ILE A 145 -4.39 -16.35 -12.80
N GLY A 146 -4.91 -17.17 -13.71
CA GLY A 146 -5.38 -16.78 -15.04
C GLY A 146 -6.81 -16.21 -15.03
N LEU A 147 -7.40 -16.10 -16.22
CA LEU A 147 -8.64 -15.35 -16.45
C LEU A 147 -9.89 -16.07 -15.96
N GLU A 148 -9.88 -17.40 -15.97
CA GLU A 148 -11.01 -18.21 -15.52
C GLU A 148 -10.85 -18.68 -14.06
N GLY A 149 -9.82 -18.16 -13.37
CA GLY A 149 -9.51 -18.47 -11.96
C GLY A 149 -8.61 -19.71 -11.78
N GLU A 150 -8.09 -20.27 -12.86
CA GLU A 150 -7.12 -21.37 -12.89
C GLU A 150 -5.73 -20.94 -12.43
N ILE A 151 -4.99 -21.89 -11.87
CA ILE A 151 -3.55 -21.70 -11.57
C ILE A 151 -2.78 -21.93 -12.86
N GLU A 152 -2.18 -20.87 -13.38
CA GLU A 152 -1.34 -20.87 -14.58
C GLU A 152 0.10 -21.26 -14.25
N ALA A 153 0.61 -20.73 -13.14
CA ALA A 153 1.95 -21.03 -12.67
C ALA A 153 2.04 -20.89 -11.15
N GLN A 154 2.96 -21.64 -10.54
CA GLN A 154 3.29 -21.50 -9.13
C GLN A 154 4.73 -21.95 -8.89
N GLY A 155 5.37 -21.38 -7.87
CA GLY A 155 6.74 -21.74 -7.52
C GLY A 155 7.30 -20.97 -6.33
N ASN A 156 8.58 -21.19 -6.07
CA ASN A 156 9.33 -20.44 -5.06
C ASN A 156 10.03 -19.25 -5.72
N ILE A 157 10.18 -18.16 -4.98
CA ILE A 157 11.00 -17.02 -5.37
C ILE A 157 12.34 -17.11 -4.65
N ASP A 158 13.41 -17.06 -5.44
CA ASP A 158 14.76 -16.84 -4.93
C ASP A 158 14.97 -15.33 -4.73
N LEU A 159 15.41 -14.93 -3.55
CA LEU A 159 15.65 -13.51 -3.23
C LEU A 159 16.86 -12.95 -4.01
N ASP A 160 17.79 -13.81 -4.42
CA ASP A 160 19.02 -13.42 -5.12
C ASP A 160 18.85 -13.33 -6.64
N CYS A 161 17.76 -13.86 -7.19
CA CYS A 161 17.54 -13.97 -8.63
C CYS A 161 16.16 -13.45 -9.05
N PRO A 162 16.02 -12.74 -10.18
CA PRO A 162 14.71 -12.42 -10.73
C PRO A 162 13.90 -13.69 -11.02
N CYS A 163 12.66 -13.73 -10.54
CA CYS A 163 11.73 -14.81 -10.88
C CYS A 163 11.08 -14.48 -12.23
N ILE A 164 11.16 -15.39 -13.19
CA ILE A 164 10.58 -15.21 -14.53
C ILE A 164 9.47 -16.25 -14.71
N ILE A 165 8.27 -15.76 -14.98
CA ILE A 165 7.05 -16.56 -15.14
C ILE A 165 6.55 -16.38 -16.58
N PRO A 166 6.65 -17.41 -17.44
CA PRO A 166 6.11 -17.35 -18.78
C PRO A 166 4.59 -17.56 -18.75
N ILE A 167 3.87 -16.76 -19.53
CA ILE A 167 2.45 -16.94 -19.84
C ILE A 167 2.35 -17.20 -21.35
N ASP A 168 1.74 -18.32 -21.72
CA ASP A 168 1.47 -18.63 -23.12
C ASP A 168 0.26 -17.80 -23.58
N ALA A 169 0.53 -16.67 -24.22
CA ALA A 169 -0.49 -15.72 -24.67
C ALA A 169 -0.02 -15.00 -25.94
N SER A 170 -0.88 -15.00 -26.96
CA SER A 170 -0.60 -14.26 -28.19
C SER A 170 -0.58 -12.75 -27.95
N PHE A 171 0.10 -12.00 -28.82
CA PHE A 171 0.13 -10.54 -28.76
C PHE A 171 -1.27 -9.90 -28.76
N GLU A 172 -2.23 -10.51 -29.45
CA GLU A 172 -3.62 -10.05 -29.50
C GLU A 172 -4.37 -10.27 -28.17
N ALA A 173 -3.89 -11.20 -27.34
CA ALA A 173 -4.44 -11.49 -26.01
C ALA A 173 -3.84 -10.59 -24.91
N VAL A 174 -2.93 -9.67 -25.24
CA VAL A 174 -2.34 -8.73 -24.27
C VAL A 174 -3.41 -7.88 -23.57
N ASP A 175 -4.50 -7.57 -24.25
CA ASP A 175 -5.64 -6.84 -23.69
C ASP A 175 -6.41 -7.63 -22.63
N LEU A 176 -6.20 -8.95 -22.55
CA LEU A 176 -6.87 -9.80 -21.56
C LEU A 176 -6.09 -9.90 -20.24
N LEU A 177 -4.84 -9.44 -20.18
CA LEU A 177 -4.00 -9.59 -18.98
C LEU A 177 -4.49 -8.81 -17.76
N ASP A 178 -5.36 -7.83 -17.96
CA ASP A 178 -6.06 -7.13 -16.88
C ASP A 178 -6.89 -8.09 -15.97
N GLY A 179 -7.06 -9.35 -16.38
CA GLY A 179 -7.69 -10.40 -15.56
C GLY A 179 -6.74 -11.32 -14.79
N TYR A 180 -5.41 -11.21 -14.96
CA TYR A 180 -4.45 -12.06 -14.24
C TYR A 180 -4.11 -11.49 -12.86
N THR A 181 -3.97 -12.37 -11.88
CA THR A 181 -3.55 -11.99 -10.52
C THR A 181 -2.35 -12.80 -10.09
N LEU A 182 -1.26 -12.12 -9.76
CA LEU A 182 -0.07 -12.69 -9.15
C LEU A 182 -0.18 -12.58 -7.63
N PHE A 183 -0.27 -13.70 -6.94
CA PHE A 183 -0.14 -13.78 -5.50
C PHE A 183 1.32 -14.00 -5.13
N LEU A 184 1.82 -13.19 -4.21
CA LEU A 184 3.11 -13.37 -3.53
C LEU A 184 2.83 -13.73 -2.08
N GLU A 185 3.32 -14.88 -1.64
CA GLU A 185 2.91 -15.50 -0.40
C GLU A 185 4.14 -15.77 0.47
N THR A 186 4.03 -15.45 1.76
CA THR A 186 4.90 -15.94 2.83
C THR A 186 4.08 -16.82 3.77
N ASP A 187 4.69 -17.35 4.83
CA ASP A 187 3.98 -18.13 5.84
C ASP A 187 2.86 -17.33 6.54
N TYR A 188 2.93 -15.99 6.52
CA TYR A 188 2.05 -15.11 7.30
C TYR A 188 1.40 -13.98 6.51
N GLU A 189 1.89 -13.67 5.29
CA GLU A 189 1.36 -12.60 4.45
C GLU A 189 1.08 -13.09 3.03
N THR A 190 -0.01 -12.58 2.45
CA THR A 190 -0.32 -12.76 1.02
C THR A 190 -0.58 -11.40 0.40
N ILE A 191 0.17 -11.09 -0.65
CA ILE A 191 0.03 -9.86 -1.43
C ILE A 191 -0.52 -10.23 -2.81
N ALA A 192 -1.62 -9.60 -3.21
CA ALA A 192 -2.19 -9.74 -4.54
C ALA A 192 -1.74 -8.58 -5.43
N TYR A 193 -1.09 -8.91 -6.55
CA TYR A 193 -0.71 -7.97 -7.60
C TYR A 193 -1.53 -8.26 -8.86
N PHE A 194 -2.37 -7.31 -9.25
CA PHE A 194 -3.15 -7.39 -10.47
C PHE A 194 -2.29 -6.93 -11.64
N LEU A 195 -2.03 -7.81 -12.60
CA LEU A 195 -1.32 -7.44 -13.82
C LEU A 195 -2.21 -6.48 -14.61
N ASN A 196 -1.66 -5.33 -15.03
CA ASN A 196 -2.38 -4.44 -15.95
C ASN A 196 -1.61 -4.33 -17.26
N LYS A 197 -2.34 -4.12 -18.35
CA LYS A 197 -1.78 -3.86 -19.68
C LYS A 197 -0.75 -2.72 -19.67
N ARG A 198 -0.95 -1.72 -18.82
CA ARG A 198 -0.03 -0.56 -18.71
C ARG A 198 1.36 -0.97 -18.22
N ASP A 199 1.47 -2.11 -17.55
CA ASP A 199 2.72 -2.65 -17.02
C ASP A 199 3.48 -3.48 -18.06
N ILE A 200 2.91 -3.61 -19.28
CA ILE A 200 3.44 -4.46 -20.35
C ILE A 200 4.24 -3.62 -21.34
N THR A 201 5.53 -3.95 -21.46
CA THR A 201 6.37 -3.45 -22.54
C THR A 201 6.29 -4.42 -23.73
N ILE A 202 5.94 -3.91 -24.90
CA ILE A 202 5.95 -4.69 -26.15
C ILE A 202 7.35 -4.57 -26.76
N LYS A 203 7.97 -5.71 -27.08
CA LYS A 203 9.26 -5.78 -27.77
C LYS A 203 9.16 -6.50 -29.10
#